data_AF-A0A958K4P4-F1
#
_entry.id   AF-A0A958K4P4-F1
#
_cell.length_a   1.000
_cell.length_b   1.000
_cell.length_c   1.000
_cell.angle_alpha   90.00
_cell.angle_beta   90.00
_cell.angle_gamma   90.00
#
_symmetry.space_group_name_H-M   'P 1'
#
loop_
_entity.id
_entity.type
_entity.pdbx_description
1 polymer ?
#
loop_
_entity_poly.entity_id
_entity_poly.type
_entity_poly.pdbx_seq_one_letter_code
_entity_poly.pdbx_strand_id
1 'polypeptide(L)'
;MGTIVGDALGLPFETLTPGDIQQNFIKTTHYRSMASNPYFKDLDPHATYGTCSDDTQLSLAVMEGIVEARDFELESQVRSHLKQYRLKTAGWGPTTLEAHARLAEGISYRESASETPGRGKGNGVCIQLGPVAAFLSRHHYSFEDYSKQLVEFTEMTHKSYEAICA
;
A
#
# COMPACT_ATOMS: atom_id res chain seq x y z
N MET A 1 0.20 -13.55 5.69
CA MET A 1 1.60 -13.57 6.17
C MET A 1 2.62 -13.32 5.06
N GLY A 2 2.47 -13.91 3.86
CA GLY A 2 3.44 -13.73 2.75
C GLY A 2 3.75 -12.26 2.41
N THR A 3 2.72 -11.40 2.31
CA THR A 3 2.88 -9.95 2.04
C THR A 3 3.80 -9.27 3.04
N ILE A 4 3.56 -9.45 4.34
CA ILE A 4 4.34 -8.82 5.43
C ILE A 4 5.80 -9.29 5.42
N VAL A 5 6.01 -10.60 5.21
CA VAL A 5 7.36 -11.17 5.14
C VAL A 5 8.10 -10.64 3.90
N GLY A 6 7.41 -10.55 2.76
CA GLY A 6 7.95 -10.03 1.51
C GLY A 6 8.36 -8.57 1.61
N ASP A 7 7.49 -7.72 2.16
CA ASP A 7 7.75 -6.32 2.46
C ASP A 7 9.01 -6.17 3.33
N ALA A 8 9.02 -6.78 4.53
CA ALA A 8 10.15 -6.64 5.45
C ALA A 8 11.47 -7.22 4.93
N LEU A 9 11.44 -8.24 4.06
CA LEU A 9 12.63 -8.76 3.40
C LEU A 9 13.08 -7.87 2.23
N GLY A 10 12.15 -7.28 1.49
CA GLY A 10 12.40 -6.50 0.29
C GLY A 10 12.82 -5.05 0.58
N LEU A 11 12.31 -4.46 1.66
CA LEU A 11 12.50 -3.05 2.02
C LEU A 11 13.97 -2.59 2.06
N PRO A 12 14.93 -3.36 2.61
CA PRO A 12 16.35 -2.99 2.57
C PRO A 12 16.97 -2.93 1.16
N PHE A 13 16.26 -3.43 0.14
CA PHE A 13 16.70 -3.50 -1.25
C PHE A 13 15.94 -2.57 -2.19
N GLU A 14 14.94 -1.85 -1.69
CA GLU A 14 14.13 -0.96 -2.50
C GLU A 14 14.98 0.15 -3.14
N THR A 15 14.66 0.52 -4.38
CA THR A 15 15.40 1.49 -5.22
C THR A 15 16.81 1.06 -5.63
N LEU A 16 17.37 -0.01 -5.05
CA LEU A 16 18.67 -0.54 -5.47
C LEU A 16 18.56 -1.29 -6.79
N THR A 17 19.58 -1.12 -7.64
CA THR A 17 19.68 -1.93 -8.87
C THR A 17 20.12 -3.36 -8.53
N PRO A 18 19.85 -4.34 -9.40
CA PRO A 18 20.40 -5.69 -9.21
C PRO A 18 21.92 -5.71 -9.05
N GLY A 19 22.64 -4.79 -9.71
CA GLY A 19 24.09 -4.63 -9.55
C GLY A 19 24.49 -4.15 -8.16
N ASP A 20 23.79 -3.15 -7.62
CA ASP A 20 24.01 -2.68 -6.25
C ASP A 20 23.74 -3.78 -5.23
N ILE A 21 22.69 -4.57 -5.45
CA ILE A 21 22.35 -5.71 -4.58
C ILE A 21 23.48 -6.75 -4.61
N GLN A 22 23.96 -7.13 -5.80
CA GLN A 22 25.02 -8.13 -5.96
C GLN A 22 26.37 -7.68 -5.38
N GLN A 23 26.69 -6.38 -5.49
CA GLN A 23 27.95 -5.82 -4.99
C GLN A 23 27.95 -5.68 -3.47
N ASN A 24 26.84 -5.24 -2.89
CA ASN A 24 26.79 -4.83 -1.48
C ASN A 24 26.21 -5.92 -0.56
N PHE A 25 25.58 -6.96 -1.10
CA PHE A 25 24.87 -7.95 -0.30
C PHE A 25 25.22 -9.39 -0.69
N ILE A 26 25.71 -10.16 0.28
CA ILE A 26 26.11 -11.57 0.10
C ILE A 26 24.90 -12.47 -0.16
N LYS A 27 23.76 -12.20 0.51
CA LYS A 27 22.48 -12.94 0.39
C LYS A 27 21.30 -12.02 0.70
N THR A 28 20.21 -12.19 -0.05
CA THR A 28 18.91 -11.51 0.13
C THR A 28 17.89 -12.33 0.93
N THR A 29 18.26 -13.52 1.39
CA THR A 29 17.35 -14.47 2.05
C THR A 29 17.14 -14.25 3.55
N HIS A 30 17.67 -13.15 4.10
CA HIS A 30 17.60 -12.84 5.53
C HIS A 30 17.19 -11.38 5.71
N TYR A 31 16.48 -11.10 6.80
CA TYR A 31 16.17 -9.72 7.19
C TYR A 31 17.43 -8.89 7.33
N ARG A 32 17.33 -7.62 6.96
CA ARG A 32 18.38 -6.62 7.13
C ARG A 32 17.78 -5.36 7.74
N SER A 33 18.61 -4.57 8.40
CA SER A 33 18.21 -3.23 8.83
C SER A 33 18.03 -2.33 7.61
N MET A 34 17.03 -1.45 7.64
CA MET A 34 16.87 -0.41 6.61
C MET A 34 18.12 0.47 6.47
N ALA A 35 18.93 0.61 7.52
CA ALA A 35 20.17 1.37 7.48
C ALA A 35 21.22 0.80 6.51
N SER A 36 21.06 -0.45 6.05
CA SER A 36 21.91 -0.99 4.97
C SER A 36 21.56 -0.42 3.60
N ASN A 37 20.42 0.23 3.44
CA ASN A 37 20.04 0.93 2.22
C ASN A 37 20.49 2.41 2.32
N PRO A 38 21.38 2.89 1.43
CA PRO A 38 21.87 4.27 1.49
C PRO A 38 20.79 5.33 1.29
N TYR A 39 19.66 4.98 0.64
CA TYR A 39 18.53 5.89 0.45
C TYR A 39 17.68 6.05 1.72
N PHE A 40 17.71 5.06 2.62
CA PHE A 40 16.84 5.00 3.80
C PHE A 40 17.56 5.10 5.14
N LYS A 41 18.90 5.19 5.13
CA LYS A 41 19.72 5.22 6.34
C LYS A 41 19.31 6.28 7.38
N ASP A 42 18.75 7.40 6.93
CA ASP A 42 18.36 8.52 7.78
C ASP A 42 16.83 8.68 7.88
N LEU A 43 16.05 7.78 7.27
CA LEU A 43 14.60 7.90 7.14
C LEU A 43 13.87 7.50 8.42
N ASP A 44 14.38 6.47 9.13
CA ASP A 44 13.89 6.08 10.44
C ASP A 44 14.99 5.34 11.24
N PRO A 45 15.57 5.95 12.28
CA PRO A 45 16.61 5.31 13.09
C PRO A 45 16.12 4.10 13.90
N HIS A 46 14.80 3.92 14.02
CA HIS A 46 14.18 2.77 14.68
C HIS A 46 13.83 1.63 13.71
N ALA A 47 13.99 1.84 12.40
CA ALA A 47 13.75 0.82 11.39
C ALA A 47 14.89 -0.21 11.36
N THR A 48 14.68 -1.27 12.11
CA THR A 48 15.64 -2.36 12.30
C THR A 48 15.22 -3.59 11.47
N TYR A 49 15.76 -4.75 11.83
CA TYR A 49 15.48 -5.99 11.14
C TYR A 49 14.00 -6.35 11.23
N GLY A 50 13.37 -6.64 10.10
CA GLY A 50 11.96 -7.03 10.05
C GLY A 50 10.98 -5.86 10.08
N THR A 51 11.46 -4.61 10.03
CA THR A 51 10.59 -3.45 9.82
C THR A 51 9.87 -3.57 8.48
N CYS A 52 8.57 -3.27 8.49
CA CYS A 52 7.71 -3.26 7.31
C CYS A 52 7.48 -1.81 6.83
N SER A 53 7.07 -1.65 5.58
CA SER A 53 6.81 -0.37 4.92
C SER A 53 5.32 0.00 4.90
N ASP A 54 4.98 0.95 4.04
CA ASP A 54 3.62 1.28 3.66
C ASP A 54 2.84 0.11 3.06
N ASP A 55 3.47 -0.87 2.39
CA ASP A 55 2.82 -2.09 1.89
C ASP A 55 2.04 -2.81 3.00
N THR A 56 2.72 -3.08 4.12
CA THR A 56 2.08 -3.70 5.29
C THR A 56 1.11 -2.74 5.97
N GLN A 57 1.45 -1.46 6.10
CA GLN A 57 0.59 -0.48 6.77
C GLN A 57 -0.75 -0.29 6.05
N LEU A 58 -0.73 -0.16 4.72
CA LEU A 58 -1.92 -0.04 3.88
C LEU A 58 -2.71 -1.36 3.87
N SER A 59 -2.03 -2.51 3.82
CA SER A 59 -2.69 -3.81 4.02
C SER A 59 -3.42 -3.91 5.37
N LEU A 60 -2.83 -3.37 6.44
CA LEU A 60 -3.48 -3.29 7.76
C LEU A 60 -4.68 -2.35 7.76
N ALA A 61 -4.61 -1.20 7.08
CA ALA A 61 -5.78 -0.34 6.89
C ALA A 61 -6.93 -1.12 6.25
N VAL A 62 -6.65 -1.84 5.17
CA VAL A 62 -7.64 -2.66 4.48
C VAL A 62 -8.28 -3.70 5.40
N MET A 63 -7.45 -4.44 6.16
CA MET A 63 -7.92 -5.41 7.14
C MET A 63 -8.80 -4.77 8.22
N GLU A 64 -8.38 -3.63 8.77
CA GLU A 64 -9.14 -2.89 9.78
C GLU A 64 -10.51 -2.48 9.23
N GLY A 65 -10.57 -1.91 8.02
CA GLY A 65 -11.84 -1.52 7.39
C GLY A 65 -12.79 -2.72 7.20
N ILE A 66 -12.28 -3.85 6.71
CA ILE A 66 -13.08 -5.08 6.52
C ILE A 66 -13.61 -5.59 7.86
N VAL A 67 -12.78 -5.62 8.91
CA VAL A 67 -13.19 -6.10 10.25
C VAL A 67 -14.25 -5.17 10.86
N GLU A 68 -14.07 -3.86 10.73
CA GLU A 68 -14.98 -2.85 11.27
C GLU A 68 -16.37 -2.92 10.62
N ALA A 69 -16.42 -2.99 9.28
CA ALA A 69 -17.67 -3.07 8.54
C ALA A 69 -18.28 -4.49 8.52
N ARG A 70 -17.48 -5.52 8.81
CA ARG A 70 -17.78 -6.93 8.54
C ARG A 70 -18.08 -7.19 7.05
N ASP A 71 -17.57 -6.34 6.18
CA ASP A 71 -17.74 -6.35 4.73
C ASP A 71 -16.63 -5.49 4.07
N PHE A 72 -16.44 -5.61 2.77
CA PHE A 72 -15.57 -4.71 2.01
C PHE A 72 -16.34 -3.45 1.59
N GLU A 73 -16.47 -2.50 2.52
CA GLU A 73 -17.17 -1.23 2.29
C GLU A 73 -16.18 -0.06 2.10
N LEU A 74 -16.27 0.68 0.99
CA LEU A 74 -15.35 1.79 0.67
C LEU A 74 -15.28 2.87 1.75
N GLU A 75 -16.39 3.21 2.40
CA GLU A 75 -16.41 4.18 3.50
C GLU A 75 -15.57 3.69 4.71
N SER A 76 -15.63 2.39 5.01
CA SER A 76 -14.77 1.78 6.04
C SER A 76 -13.30 1.80 5.64
N GLN A 77 -13.02 1.63 4.34
CA GLN A 77 -11.67 1.71 3.80
C GLN A 77 -11.13 3.13 3.98
N VAL A 78 -11.89 4.16 3.61
CA VAL A 78 -11.48 5.56 3.82
C VAL A 78 -11.16 5.83 5.30
N ARG A 79 -12.03 5.42 6.23
CA ARG A 79 -11.83 5.65 7.68
C ARG A 79 -10.55 4.99 8.21
N SER A 80 -10.36 3.71 7.91
CA SER A 80 -9.19 2.94 8.35
C SER A 80 -7.89 3.43 7.72
N HIS A 81 -7.92 3.82 6.45
CA HIS A 81 -6.78 4.44 5.79
C HIS A 81 -6.41 5.79 6.38
N LEU A 82 -7.40 6.65 6.68
CA LEU A 82 -7.16 7.93 7.35
C LEU A 82 -6.64 7.75 8.78
N LYS A 83 -7.01 6.67 9.47
CA LYS A 83 -6.42 6.30 10.76
C LYS A 83 -4.92 6.00 10.59
N GLN A 84 -4.54 5.17 9.62
CA GLN A 84 -3.13 4.86 9.35
C GLN A 84 -2.34 6.08 8.88
N TYR A 85 -2.92 6.90 7.99
CA TYR A 85 -2.34 8.15 7.51
C TYR A 85 -1.98 9.10 8.66
N ARG A 86 -2.82 9.19 9.70
CA ARG A 86 -2.57 10.02 10.88
C ARG A 86 -1.48 9.46 11.81
N LEU A 87 -1.19 8.16 11.74
CA LEU A 87 -0.16 7.53 12.56
C LEU A 87 1.24 7.79 12.00
N LYS A 88 1.43 7.49 10.72
CA LYS A 88 2.71 7.64 10.01
C LYS A 88 2.48 7.51 8.51
N THR A 89 3.26 8.26 7.73
CA THR A 89 3.20 8.24 6.26
C THR A 89 4.57 8.06 5.59
N ALA A 90 5.63 7.81 6.37
CA ALA A 90 6.95 7.56 5.79
C ALA A 90 6.91 6.29 4.93
N GLY A 91 7.47 6.37 3.71
CA GLY A 91 7.41 5.31 2.71
C GLY A 91 6.25 5.47 1.70
N TRP A 92 5.19 6.19 2.06
CA TRP A 92 4.01 6.29 1.19
C TRP A 92 4.35 6.98 -0.12
N GLY A 93 3.96 6.34 -1.23
CA GLY A 93 4.09 6.91 -2.56
C GLY A 93 3.37 8.26 -2.69
N PRO A 94 3.87 9.18 -3.53
CA PRO A 94 3.37 10.55 -3.59
C PRO A 94 1.94 10.66 -4.12
N THR A 95 1.48 9.70 -4.94
CA THR A 95 0.06 9.62 -5.35
C THR A 95 -0.84 9.20 -4.20
N THR A 96 -0.43 8.19 -3.41
CA THR A 96 -1.16 7.75 -2.22
C THR A 96 -1.26 8.88 -1.21
N LEU A 97 -0.16 9.59 -0.95
CA LEU A 97 -0.11 10.75 -0.04
C LEU A 97 -1.09 11.85 -0.43
N GLU A 98 -1.08 12.25 -1.71
CA GLU A 98 -1.95 13.30 -2.24
C GLU A 98 -3.43 12.94 -2.08
N ALA A 99 -3.79 11.70 -2.44
CA ALA A 99 -5.18 11.25 -2.34
C ALA A 99 -5.67 11.21 -0.88
N HIS A 100 -4.84 10.73 0.05
CA HIS A 100 -5.20 10.70 1.47
C HIS A 100 -5.22 12.08 2.12
N ALA A 101 -4.39 13.02 1.65
CA ALA A 101 -4.50 14.42 2.07
C ALA A 101 -5.87 15.00 1.67
N ARG A 102 -6.32 14.76 0.43
CA ARG A 102 -7.65 15.19 -0.04
C ARG A 102 -8.78 14.53 0.74
N LEU A 103 -8.69 13.23 1.01
CA LEU A 103 -9.64 12.52 1.89
C LEU A 103 -9.68 13.14 3.29
N ALA A 104 -8.52 13.52 3.85
CA ALA A 104 -8.43 14.14 5.17
C ALA A 104 -9.08 15.54 5.21
N GLU A 105 -9.12 16.24 4.08
CA GLU A 105 -9.85 17.51 3.88
C GLU A 105 -11.36 17.31 3.68
N GLY A 106 -11.84 16.06 3.64
CA GLY A 106 -13.25 15.71 3.45
C GLY A 106 -13.69 15.59 1.99
N ILE A 107 -12.75 15.57 1.04
CA ILE A 107 -13.05 15.26 -0.36
C ILE A 107 -13.52 13.81 -0.46
N SER A 108 -14.55 13.58 -1.27
CA SER A 108 -15.09 12.24 -1.53
C SER A 108 -14.03 11.31 -2.09
N TYR A 109 -14.09 10.01 -1.73
CA TYR A 109 -13.19 9.00 -2.31
C TYR A 109 -13.34 8.89 -3.83
N ARG A 110 -14.46 9.31 -4.41
CA ARG A 110 -14.68 9.32 -5.86
C ARG A 110 -13.89 10.43 -6.58
N GLU A 111 -13.39 11.39 -5.83
CA GLU A 111 -12.75 12.61 -6.31
C GLU A 111 -11.37 12.82 -5.66
N SER A 112 -10.92 11.91 -4.79
CA SER A 112 -9.68 12.07 -4.04
C SER A 112 -8.43 11.73 -4.84
N ALA A 113 -8.51 10.89 -5.88
CA ALA A 113 -7.34 10.61 -6.72
C ALA A 113 -6.80 11.88 -7.39
N SER A 114 -5.48 11.92 -7.55
CA SER A 114 -4.79 13.00 -8.26
C SER A 114 -5.29 13.11 -9.70
N GLU A 115 -5.67 14.31 -10.13
CA GLU A 115 -5.98 14.65 -11.53
C GLU A 115 -4.73 15.05 -12.33
N THR A 116 -3.58 15.19 -11.66
CA THR A 116 -2.32 15.56 -12.31
C THR A 116 -1.92 14.54 -13.40
N PRO A 117 -1.67 14.98 -14.65
CA PRO A 117 -1.25 14.08 -15.72
C PRO A 117 -0.01 13.25 -15.34
N GLY A 118 -0.08 11.94 -15.59
CA GLY A 118 1.01 11.00 -15.30
C GLY A 118 1.06 10.48 -13.86
N ARG A 119 0.21 10.96 -12.94
CA ARG A 119 0.01 10.35 -11.62
C ARG A 119 -0.94 9.15 -11.69
N GLY A 120 -1.00 8.37 -10.61
CA GLY A 120 -1.95 7.25 -10.53
C GLY A 120 -1.50 5.97 -11.21
N LYS A 121 -0.26 5.88 -11.71
CA LYS A 121 0.26 4.71 -12.44
C LYS A 121 1.14 3.76 -11.61
N GLY A 122 1.32 4.07 -10.33
CA GLY A 122 2.11 3.25 -9.41
C GLY A 122 1.35 2.03 -8.92
N ASN A 123 2.05 1.16 -8.19
CA ASN A 123 1.53 -0.08 -7.62
C ASN A 123 0.88 0.09 -6.23
N GLY A 124 0.67 1.33 -5.77
CA GLY A 124 0.25 1.62 -4.39
C GLY A 124 -1.10 1.00 -3.99
N VAL A 125 -1.96 0.66 -4.96
CA VAL A 125 -3.19 -0.10 -4.72
C VAL A 125 -2.90 -1.61 -4.66
N CYS A 126 -2.12 -2.14 -5.60
CA CYS A 126 -1.88 -3.59 -5.71
C CYS A 126 -1.21 -4.17 -4.45
N ILE A 127 -0.27 -3.43 -3.84
CA ILE A 127 0.49 -3.86 -2.64
C ILE A 127 -0.39 -4.12 -1.41
N GLN A 128 -1.62 -3.61 -1.38
CA GLN A 128 -2.55 -3.71 -0.26
C GLN A 128 -3.78 -4.58 -0.54
N LEU A 129 -3.90 -5.21 -1.71
CA LEU A 129 -5.07 -6.02 -2.08
C LEU A 129 -5.09 -7.43 -1.48
N GLY A 130 -3.98 -7.90 -0.91
CA GLY A 130 -3.86 -9.25 -0.33
C GLY A 130 -5.00 -9.60 0.66
N PRO A 131 -5.34 -8.72 1.63
CA PRO A 131 -6.47 -8.90 2.51
C PRO A 131 -7.84 -8.95 1.81
N VAL A 132 -8.05 -8.15 0.77
CA VAL A 132 -9.33 -8.14 0.03
C VAL A 132 -9.52 -9.48 -0.69
N ALA A 133 -8.48 -9.97 -1.36
CA ALA A 133 -8.51 -11.28 -2.01
C ALA A 133 -8.79 -12.42 -1.02
N ALA A 134 -8.17 -12.37 0.17
CA ALA A 134 -8.41 -13.34 1.24
C ALA A 134 -9.87 -13.29 1.74
N PHE A 135 -10.42 -12.09 1.94
CA PHE A 135 -11.82 -11.90 2.32
C PHE A 135 -12.74 -12.53 1.27
N LEU A 136 -12.63 -12.14 0.01
CA LEU A 136 -13.51 -12.66 -1.03
C LEU A 136 -13.43 -14.16 -1.25
N SER A 137 -12.26 -14.77 -1.06
CA SER A 137 -12.12 -16.22 -1.25
C SER A 137 -13.09 -17.03 -0.37
N ARG A 138 -13.64 -16.40 0.68
CA ARG A 138 -14.59 -16.96 1.62
C ARG A 138 -16.04 -16.49 1.45
N HIS A 139 -16.30 -15.54 0.58
CA HIS A 139 -17.60 -14.90 0.43
C HIS A 139 -18.10 -15.00 -1.02
N HIS A 140 -19.41 -15.22 -1.18
CA HIS A 140 -20.02 -15.36 -2.50
C HIS A 140 -20.48 -14.01 -3.03
N TYR A 141 -19.56 -13.22 -3.57
CA TYR A 141 -19.88 -12.03 -4.37
C TYR A 141 -20.03 -12.41 -5.85
N SER A 142 -20.88 -11.67 -6.56
CA SER A 142 -20.83 -11.70 -8.03
C SER A 142 -19.53 -11.06 -8.49
N PHE A 143 -18.95 -11.56 -9.58
CA PHE A 143 -17.74 -10.97 -10.15
C PHE A 143 -17.97 -9.51 -10.56
N GLU A 144 -19.17 -9.20 -11.07
CA GLU A 144 -19.54 -7.86 -11.53
C GLU A 144 -19.56 -6.85 -10.37
N ASP A 145 -20.28 -7.16 -9.29
CA ASP A 145 -20.43 -6.26 -8.14
C ASP A 145 -19.07 -5.96 -7.50
N TYR A 146 -18.26 -7.01 -7.31
CA TYR A 146 -16.98 -6.84 -6.67
C TYR A 146 -15.94 -6.17 -7.58
N SER A 147 -15.93 -6.46 -8.88
CA SER A 147 -15.04 -5.77 -9.82
C SER A 147 -15.28 -4.27 -9.81
N LYS A 148 -16.55 -3.86 -9.74
CA LYS A 148 -16.91 -2.44 -9.61
C LYS A 148 -16.38 -1.84 -8.32
N GLN A 149 -16.53 -2.52 -7.18
CA GLN A 149 -16.00 -2.04 -5.91
C GLN A 149 -14.48 -1.94 -5.90
N LEU A 150 -13.78 -2.90 -6.52
CA LEU A 150 -12.33 -2.81 -6.70
C LEU A 150 -11.91 -1.63 -7.55
N VAL A 151 -12.62 -1.38 -8.66
CA VAL A 151 -12.34 -0.20 -9.50
C VAL A 151 -12.50 1.06 -8.66
N GLU A 152 -13.61 1.22 -7.92
CA GLU A 152 -13.83 2.39 -7.07
C GLU A 152 -12.77 2.51 -5.94
N PHE A 153 -12.35 1.38 -5.36
CA PHE A 153 -11.27 1.34 -4.37
C PHE A 153 -9.93 1.76 -4.97
N THR A 154 -9.61 1.30 -6.18
CA THR A 154 -8.40 1.68 -6.91
C THR A 154 -8.44 3.17 -7.25
N GLU A 155 -9.56 3.65 -7.81
CA GLU A 155 -9.78 5.04 -8.21
C GLU A 155 -9.83 6.01 -7.02
N MET A 156 -9.95 5.53 -5.78
CA MET A 156 -9.76 6.35 -4.58
C MET A 156 -8.41 7.05 -4.56
N THR A 157 -7.36 6.39 -5.05
CA THR A 157 -6.00 6.95 -5.05
C THR A 157 -5.34 6.96 -6.43
N HIS A 158 -5.63 5.97 -7.26
CA HIS A 158 -4.97 5.72 -8.54
C HIS A 158 -6.01 5.63 -9.66
N LYS A 159 -6.39 6.77 -10.22
CA LYS A 159 -7.34 6.85 -11.33
C LYS A 159 -6.62 6.72 -12.68
N SER A 160 -6.07 5.53 -12.96
CA SER A 160 -5.45 5.20 -14.23
C SER A 160 -5.82 3.80 -14.70
N TYR A 161 -5.77 3.60 -16.02
CA TYR A 161 -6.00 2.28 -16.61
C TYR A 161 -4.96 1.27 -16.11
N GLU A 162 -3.69 1.70 -16.04
CA GLU A 162 -2.58 0.85 -15.60
C GLU A 162 -2.79 0.35 -14.17
N ALA A 163 -3.25 1.19 -13.25
CA ALA A 163 -3.51 0.77 -11.86
C ALA A 163 -4.75 -0.11 -11.73
N ILE A 164 -5.78 0.11 -12.55
CA ILE A 164 -7.01 -0.72 -12.54
C ILE A 164 -6.75 -2.13 -13.05
N CYS A 165 -5.84 -2.30 -14.01
CA CYS A 165 -5.55 -3.58 -14.65
C CYS A 165 -4.36 -4.36 -14.06
N ALA A 166 -3.65 -3.79 -13.08
CA ALA A 166 -2.48 -4.39 -12.44
C ALA A 166 -2.86 -5.44 -11.38
#